data_AF-A0A818GG23-F1
#
_entry.id   AF-A0A818GG23-F1
#
_cell.length_a   1.000
_cell.length_b   1.000
_cell.length_c   1.000
_cell.angle_alpha   90.00
_cell.angle_beta   90.00
_cell.angle_gamma   90.00
#
_symmetry.space_group_name_H-M   'P 1'
#
loop_
_entity.id
_entity.type
_entity.pdbx_description
1 polymer ?
#
loop_
_entity_poly.entity_id
_entity_poly.type
_entity_poly.pdbx_seq_one_letter_code
_entity_poly.pdbx_strand_id
1 'polypeptide(L)'
;MAANSPDSPKSLVVSIHNYPYNKSINTDDDFDCVKVEISDLDNSCPNPTTLSLMKCKKEILHPFRKLLCLIGWRPFGVDSLKRSSIFLRLINIIYPILILMLLLFNYTYEIIICQGKLNVITDTQTSTTVRTTTKTDIITTGVTRNHSAGTWATLQPGKTRPHTTPLMNVTMALIHNHAECGHIFTTYILPDIFHFVAFIIGFIYFRVTEGEPMYSLMEKVFIHADHQNIRLFGINRAIRRLKLFMLLGSVWVLVSVATHALSNAMNDFAHTLIFHDAQFHVVQNKPERYIFFTIDIICLLISNCIHMAVVMNYACHCEMILFYCKAIRIRLEEKSINLLEAMKRILDLGVSISQLNSAASRMMSILIIFFIERTILGFILLVMNRIFQADMWIYRSLYTLVWFSILAFCLGQAARVTSKCDKFYRISLSMRVYGYPNATSSELDGFLLFLSKAGLRVKLFGLTVRPGKIIFMGITTLLVFIVLFQTSIISSENFFF
;
A
#
# COMPACT_ATOMS: atom_id res chain seq x y z
N MET A 1 -77.13 9.14 -39.88
CA MET A 1 -75.66 9.31 -39.99
C MET A 1 -75.02 8.55 -38.83
N ALA A 2 -74.62 7.31 -39.11
CA ALA A 2 -74.03 6.34 -38.17
C ALA A 2 -72.52 6.66 -38.01
N ALA A 3 -72.00 6.72 -36.77
CA ALA A 3 -71.24 5.66 -36.07
C ALA A 3 -69.95 5.21 -36.79
N ASN A 4 -68.79 5.41 -36.13
CA ASN A 4 -67.62 4.55 -36.32
C ASN A 4 -66.70 4.57 -35.08
N SER A 5 -66.49 3.37 -34.56
CA SER A 5 -65.47 2.81 -33.67
C SER A 5 -65.34 1.34 -34.13
N PRO A 6 -64.29 0.55 -33.83
CA PRO A 6 -62.86 0.82 -33.54
C PRO A 6 -61.95 0.10 -34.56
N ASP A 7 -60.63 0.36 -34.54
CA ASP A 7 -59.65 -0.48 -35.24
C ASP A 7 -58.56 -1.04 -34.31
N SER A 8 -58.17 -2.27 -34.65
CA SER A 8 -57.52 -3.37 -33.91
C SER A 8 -56.11 -3.18 -33.31
N PRO A 9 -55.68 -4.10 -32.40
CA PRO A 9 -54.32 -4.14 -31.85
C PRO A 9 -53.30 -4.72 -32.84
N LYS A 10 -52.13 -4.07 -32.97
CA LYS A 10 -51.03 -4.53 -33.82
C LYS A 10 -50.34 -5.75 -33.20
N SER A 11 -50.26 -6.81 -34.01
CA SER A 11 -49.67 -8.11 -33.75
C SER A 11 -48.17 -8.08 -33.47
N LEU A 12 -47.74 -8.84 -32.45
CA LEU A 12 -46.36 -9.29 -32.27
C LEU A 12 -45.96 -10.20 -33.44
N VAL A 13 -45.01 -9.75 -34.27
CA VAL A 13 -44.40 -10.58 -35.32
C VAL A 13 -43.23 -11.34 -34.70
N VAL A 14 -43.46 -12.61 -34.35
CA VAL A 14 -42.39 -13.56 -34.04
C VAL A 14 -41.85 -14.08 -35.37
N SER A 15 -40.69 -13.57 -35.79
CA SER A 15 -39.99 -14.09 -36.97
C SER A 15 -39.09 -15.24 -36.55
N ILE A 16 -39.52 -16.48 -36.81
CA ILE A 16 -38.69 -17.68 -36.71
C ILE A 16 -37.95 -17.82 -38.03
N HIS A 17 -36.65 -17.54 -38.03
CA HIS A 17 -35.79 -17.85 -39.16
C HIS A 17 -35.40 -19.33 -39.12
N ASN A 18 -36.13 -20.14 -39.90
CA ASN A 18 -35.74 -21.51 -40.23
C ASN A 18 -34.65 -21.47 -41.30
N TYR A 19 -33.43 -21.85 -40.95
CA TYR A 19 -32.42 -22.26 -41.93
C TYR A 19 -32.60 -23.74 -42.28
N PRO A 20 -32.48 -24.14 -43.56
CA PRO A 20 -32.52 -25.55 -43.92
C PRO A 20 -31.15 -26.17 -43.65
N TYR A 21 -31.09 -27.16 -42.75
CA TYR A 21 -29.93 -28.04 -42.62
C TYR A 21 -30.34 -29.45 -43.03
N ASN A 22 -29.72 -29.96 -44.09
CA ASN A 22 -29.86 -31.33 -44.51
C ASN A 22 -28.62 -32.11 -44.03
N LYS A 23 -28.87 -33.12 -43.20
CA LYS A 23 -28.17 -34.42 -43.08
C LYS A 23 -26.72 -34.44 -42.54
N SER A 24 -26.54 -34.87 -41.29
CA SER A 24 -26.27 -36.28 -40.97
C SER A 24 -26.15 -36.50 -39.46
N ILE A 25 -26.59 -37.69 -39.07
CA ILE A 25 -26.75 -38.22 -37.71
C ILE A 25 -25.37 -38.56 -37.12
N ASN A 26 -25.12 -38.14 -35.88
CA ASN A 26 -24.61 -39.02 -34.83
C ASN A 26 -24.88 -38.43 -33.44
N THR A 27 -25.36 -39.32 -32.60
CA THR A 27 -25.77 -39.20 -31.19
C THR A 27 -24.60 -38.89 -30.27
N ASP A 28 -24.75 -37.91 -29.40
CA ASP A 28 -24.46 -38.04 -27.96
C ASP A 28 -25.01 -36.82 -27.21
N ASP A 29 -25.67 -37.10 -26.08
CA ASP A 29 -26.30 -36.15 -25.17
C ASP A 29 -25.30 -35.12 -24.62
N ASP A 30 -25.43 -33.86 -25.05
CA ASP A 30 -24.85 -32.72 -24.34
C ASP A 30 -25.95 -31.70 -24.07
N PHE A 31 -26.28 -31.50 -22.79
CA PHE A 31 -27.13 -30.42 -22.34
C PHE A 31 -26.37 -29.11 -22.56
N ASP A 32 -26.48 -28.57 -23.77
CA ASP A 32 -25.95 -27.27 -24.14
C ASP A 32 -26.64 -26.21 -23.28
N CYS A 33 -25.89 -25.67 -22.31
CA CYS A 33 -26.30 -24.51 -21.54
C CYS A 33 -26.38 -23.34 -22.52
N VAL A 34 -27.58 -23.10 -23.05
CA VAL A 34 -27.89 -21.96 -23.90
C VAL A 34 -27.57 -20.70 -23.11
N LYS A 35 -26.44 -20.09 -23.45
CA LYS A 35 -26.04 -18.76 -22.99
C LYS A 35 -27.05 -17.78 -23.56
N VAL A 36 -28.12 -17.52 -22.81
CA VAL A 36 -28.98 -16.35 -23.03
C VAL A 36 -28.19 -15.14 -22.56
N GLU A 37 -27.24 -14.71 -23.38
CA GLU A 37 -26.68 -13.37 -23.29
C GLU A 37 -27.82 -12.46 -23.73
N ILE A 38 -28.53 -11.85 -22.77
CA ILE A 38 -29.41 -10.71 -23.03
C ILE A 38 -28.49 -9.58 -23.48
N SER A 39 -28.06 -9.66 -24.74
CA SER A 39 -27.63 -8.51 -25.49
C SER A 39 -28.93 -7.76 -25.72
N ASP A 40 -29.04 -6.57 -25.13
CA ASP A 40 -30.03 -5.59 -25.54
C ASP A 40 -29.82 -5.37 -27.03
N LEU A 41 -30.53 -6.15 -27.84
CA LEU A 41 -30.51 -6.09 -29.30
C LEU A 41 -31.41 -4.94 -29.73
N ASP A 42 -31.14 -3.77 -29.17
CA ASP A 42 -31.66 -2.53 -29.65
C ASP A 42 -30.51 -1.89 -30.43
N ASN A 43 -30.69 -1.75 -31.75
CA ASN A 43 -29.78 -1.08 -32.68
C ASN A 43 -29.57 0.43 -32.37
N SER A 44 -29.91 0.88 -31.16
CA SER A 44 -29.61 2.18 -30.61
C SER A 44 -28.30 2.14 -29.84
N CYS A 45 -27.40 3.08 -30.13
CA CYS A 45 -26.15 3.30 -29.40
C CYS A 45 -26.25 2.95 -27.90
N PRO A 46 -25.32 2.16 -27.34
CA PRO A 46 -25.39 1.76 -25.94
C PRO A 46 -25.56 3.00 -25.06
N ASN A 47 -26.53 2.95 -24.15
CA ASN A 47 -26.81 4.04 -23.21
C ASN A 47 -25.48 4.57 -22.65
N PRO A 48 -25.23 5.89 -22.65
CA PRO A 48 -23.94 6.46 -22.27
C PRO A 48 -23.54 6.08 -20.83
N THR A 49 -24.54 5.73 -20.00
CA THR A 49 -24.39 5.06 -18.69
C THR A 49 -23.55 3.79 -18.79
N THR A 50 -24.00 2.86 -19.62
CA THR A 50 -23.48 1.50 -19.75
C THR A 50 -22.09 1.55 -20.35
N LEU A 51 -21.88 2.42 -21.36
CA LEU A 51 -20.57 2.62 -21.96
C LEU A 51 -19.54 3.16 -20.94
N SER A 52 -19.95 4.13 -20.11
CA SER A 52 -19.09 4.71 -19.08
C SER A 52 -18.76 3.73 -17.96
N LEU A 53 -19.75 2.93 -17.53
CA LEU A 53 -19.59 1.87 -16.54
C LEU A 53 -18.66 0.78 -17.06
N MET A 54 -18.85 0.34 -18.30
CA MET A 54 -17.99 -0.64 -18.97
C MET A 54 -16.55 -0.14 -19.08
N LYS A 55 -16.37 1.14 -19.43
CA LYS A 55 -15.05 1.77 -19.47
C LYS A 55 -14.40 1.79 -18.09
N CYS A 56 -15.11 2.20 -17.04
CA CYS A 56 -14.60 2.17 -15.67
C CYS A 56 -14.22 0.75 -15.21
N LYS A 57 -15.09 -0.23 -15.48
CA LYS A 57 -14.87 -1.65 -15.17
C LYS A 57 -13.63 -2.19 -15.86
N LYS A 58 -13.46 -1.91 -17.15
CA LYS A 58 -12.31 -2.37 -17.95
C LYS A 58 -11.02 -1.68 -17.53
N GLU A 59 -11.06 -0.39 -17.27
CA GLU A 59 -9.85 0.43 -17.10
C GLU A 59 -9.34 0.53 -15.66
N ILE A 60 -10.19 0.36 -14.66
CA ILE A 60 -9.83 0.54 -13.24
C ILE A 60 -10.07 -0.74 -12.45
N LEU A 61 -11.25 -1.33 -12.63
CA LEU A 61 -11.67 -2.47 -11.81
C LEU A 61 -10.92 -3.74 -12.17
N HIS A 62 -10.69 -3.96 -13.47
CA HIS A 62 -9.93 -5.11 -13.95
C HIS A 62 -8.45 -5.12 -13.50
N PRO A 63 -7.65 -4.03 -13.66
CA PRO A 63 -6.29 -4.01 -13.14
C PRO A 63 -6.24 -4.09 -11.60
N PHE A 64 -7.16 -3.42 -10.90
CA PHE A 64 -7.26 -3.55 -9.44
C PHE A 64 -7.61 -4.98 -9.02
N ARG A 65 -8.52 -5.65 -9.75
CA ARG A 65 -8.83 -7.06 -9.53
C ARG A 65 -7.60 -7.95 -9.77
N LYS A 66 -6.82 -7.70 -10.82
CA LYS A 66 -5.57 -8.43 -11.06
C LYS A 66 -4.59 -8.28 -9.90
N LEU A 67 -4.47 -7.08 -9.34
CA LEU A 67 -3.68 -6.84 -8.13
C LEU A 67 -4.22 -7.64 -6.93
N LEU A 68 -5.54 -7.65 -6.72
CA LEU A 68 -6.15 -8.45 -5.65
C LEU A 68 -5.93 -9.97 -5.83
N CYS A 69 -5.91 -10.45 -7.07
CA CYS A 69 -5.54 -11.83 -7.38
C CYS A 69 -4.05 -12.08 -7.09
N LEU A 70 -3.16 -11.15 -7.44
CA LEU A 70 -1.71 -11.23 -7.21
C LEU A 70 -1.33 -11.32 -5.72
N ILE A 71 -2.09 -10.67 -4.85
CA ILE A 71 -1.85 -10.73 -3.39
C ILE A 71 -2.65 -11.86 -2.70
N GLY A 72 -3.41 -12.65 -3.46
CA GLY A 72 -4.20 -13.77 -2.94
C GLY A 72 -5.50 -13.39 -2.22
N TRP A 73 -5.90 -12.11 -2.26
CA TRP A 73 -7.15 -11.62 -1.67
C TRP A 73 -8.39 -11.94 -2.50
N ARG A 74 -8.23 -12.21 -3.80
CA ARG A 74 -9.36 -12.65 -4.65
C ARG A 74 -9.05 -13.98 -5.35
N PRO A 75 -10.02 -14.92 -5.39
CA PRO A 75 -9.84 -16.17 -6.12
C PRO A 75 -9.73 -15.95 -7.65
N PHE A 76 -8.98 -16.82 -8.30
CA PHE A 76 -8.89 -16.93 -9.74
C PHE A 76 -10.15 -17.59 -10.31
N GLY A 77 -10.55 -17.17 -11.52
CA GLY A 77 -11.60 -17.85 -12.29
C GLY A 77 -13.06 -17.53 -11.90
N VAL A 78 -13.32 -16.52 -11.06
CA VAL A 78 -14.71 -16.19 -10.61
C VAL A 78 -15.67 -15.90 -11.77
N ASP A 79 -15.20 -15.42 -12.91
CA ASP A 79 -16.07 -15.06 -14.04
C ASP A 79 -16.26 -16.21 -15.05
N SER A 80 -15.55 -17.34 -14.90
CA SER A 80 -15.72 -18.47 -15.82
C SER A 80 -16.90 -19.33 -15.36
N LEU A 81 -18.07 -19.10 -15.95
CA LEU A 81 -19.29 -19.92 -15.75
C LEU A 81 -19.11 -21.39 -16.16
N LYS A 82 -18.01 -21.74 -16.83
CA LYS A 82 -17.68 -23.11 -17.21
C LYS A 82 -17.09 -23.86 -16.01
N ARG A 83 -17.86 -24.84 -15.50
CA ARG A 83 -17.52 -25.89 -14.52
C ARG A 83 -16.13 -25.73 -13.89
N SER A 84 -16.06 -25.08 -12.72
CA SER A 84 -14.85 -24.94 -11.91
C SER A 84 -14.13 -26.29 -11.79
N SER A 85 -13.00 -26.42 -12.47
CA SER A 85 -12.16 -27.61 -12.36
C SER A 85 -11.65 -27.72 -10.91
N ILE A 86 -11.51 -28.96 -10.41
CA ILE A 86 -10.95 -29.24 -9.08
C ILE A 86 -9.58 -28.54 -8.91
N PHE A 87 -8.81 -28.45 -10.01
CA PHE A 87 -7.54 -27.74 -10.09
C PHE A 87 -7.66 -26.23 -9.74
N LEU A 88 -8.66 -25.51 -10.25
CA LEU A 88 -8.88 -24.10 -9.92
C LEU A 88 -9.23 -23.92 -8.42
N ARG A 89 -9.97 -24.86 -7.84
CA ARG A 89 -10.26 -24.85 -6.39
C ARG A 89 -8.99 -25.04 -5.57
N LEU A 90 -8.11 -25.96 -5.96
CA LEU A 90 -6.83 -26.19 -5.30
C LEU A 90 -5.91 -24.97 -5.40
N ILE A 91 -5.76 -24.36 -6.59
CA ILE A 91 -5.00 -23.12 -6.75
C ILE A 91 -5.52 -22.02 -5.83
N ASN A 92 -6.84 -21.87 -5.76
CA ASN A 92 -7.45 -20.85 -4.90
C ASN A 92 -7.15 -21.07 -3.41
N ILE A 93 -6.88 -22.28 -2.96
CA ILE A 93 -6.50 -22.57 -1.57
C ILE A 93 -4.98 -22.46 -1.36
N ILE A 94 -4.18 -23.06 -2.26
CA ILE A 94 -2.72 -23.15 -2.12
C ILE A 94 -2.07 -21.76 -2.27
N TYR A 95 -2.57 -20.94 -3.20
CA TYR A 95 -1.98 -19.64 -3.49
C TYR A 95 -1.97 -18.66 -2.31
N PRO A 96 -3.08 -18.37 -1.60
CA PRO A 96 -3.04 -17.50 -0.42
C PRO A 96 -2.19 -18.07 0.72
N ILE A 97 -2.10 -19.40 0.86
CA ILE A 97 -1.19 -20.03 1.83
C ILE A 97 0.26 -19.76 1.46
N LEU A 98 0.62 -19.86 0.18
CA LEU A 98 1.96 -19.51 -0.31
C LEU A 98 2.31 -18.04 -0.02
N ILE A 99 1.38 -17.11 -0.30
CA ILE A 99 1.57 -15.68 0.01
C ILE A 99 1.76 -15.46 1.51
N LEU A 100 0.97 -16.14 2.35
CA LEU A 100 1.12 -16.09 3.81
C LEU A 100 2.50 -16.58 4.26
N MET A 101 2.98 -17.69 3.70
CA MET A 101 4.31 -18.23 4.00
C MET A 101 5.43 -17.28 3.55
N LEU A 102 5.30 -16.65 2.38
CA LEU A 102 6.27 -15.65 1.91
C LEU A 102 6.30 -14.41 2.81
N LEU A 103 5.15 -13.96 3.33
CA LEU A 103 5.11 -12.85 4.28
C LEU A 103 5.77 -13.21 5.62
N LEU A 104 5.49 -14.41 6.16
CA LEU A 104 6.13 -14.87 7.38
C LEU A 104 7.65 -15.01 7.19
N PHE A 105 8.07 -15.54 6.05
CA PHE A 105 9.48 -15.59 5.68
C PHE A 105 10.10 -14.18 5.67
N ASN A 106 9.44 -13.21 5.03
CA ASN A 106 9.90 -11.81 5.00
C ASN A 106 10.10 -11.24 6.41
N TYR A 107 9.13 -11.41 7.31
CA TYR A 107 9.23 -10.91 8.68
C TYR A 107 10.39 -11.55 9.45
N THR A 108 10.55 -12.88 9.32
CA THR A 108 11.69 -13.56 9.95
C THR A 108 13.02 -13.10 9.37
N TYR A 109 13.07 -12.86 8.06
CA TYR A 109 14.26 -12.41 7.36
C TYR A 109 14.64 -10.98 7.75
N GLU A 110 13.67 -10.05 7.83
CA GLU A 110 13.88 -8.68 8.30
C GLU A 110 14.45 -8.64 9.73
N ILE A 111 13.95 -9.50 10.62
CA ILE A 111 14.42 -9.63 12.00
C ILE A 111 15.85 -10.20 12.06
N ILE A 112 16.14 -11.27 11.29
CA ILE A 112 17.44 -11.96 11.33
C ILE A 112 18.56 -11.06 10.78
N ILE A 113 18.28 -10.30 9.73
CA ILE A 113 19.27 -9.42 9.09
C ILE A 113 19.34 -8.05 9.76
N CYS A 114 18.36 -7.73 10.61
CA CYS A 114 18.17 -6.40 11.18
C CYS A 114 18.25 -5.35 10.08
N GLN A 115 17.35 -5.49 9.12
CA GLN A 115 17.35 -4.71 7.90
C GLN A 115 17.35 -3.21 8.21
N GLY A 116 18.41 -2.50 7.80
CA GLY A 116 18.58 -1.08 8.11
C GLY A 116 19.32 -0.75 9.40
N LYS A 117 20.06 -1.73 9.99
CA LYS A 117 21.00 -1.60 11.13
C LYS A 117 20.96 -0.20 11.76
N LEU A 118 20.07 -0.02 12.73
CA LEU A 118 20.01 1.23 13.49
C LEU A 118 21.06 1.22 14.61
N ASN A 119 22.26 0.71 14.36
CA ASN A 119 23.34 0.79 15.33
C ASN A 119 24.04 2.13 15.12
N VAL A 120 23.37 3.20 15.60
CA VAL A 120 23.76 4.60 15.43
C VAL A 120 25.23 4.85 15.80
N ILE A 121 25.80 4.03 16.69
CA ILE A 121 27.16 4.15 17.21
C ILE A 121 28.19 3.44 16.33
N THR A 122 27.87 2.28 15.74
CA THR A 122 28.81 1.42 15.02
C THR A 122 28.80 1.65 13.51
N ASP A 123 27.65 1.96 12.90
CA ASP A 123 27.55 2.19 11.45
C ASP A 123 27.93 3.63 11.01
N THR A 124 28.23 4.51 11.97
CA THR A 124 28.71 5.88 11.71
C THR A 124 30.19 6.09 12.05
N GLN A 125 30.89 5.07 12.56
CA GLN A 125 32.32 5.14 12.83
C GLN A 125 33.12 4.46 11.72
N THR A 126 34.10 5.19 11.20
CA THR A 126 35.07 4.75 10.22
C THR A 126 35.74 3.46 10.71
N SER A 127 35.64 2.37 9.95
CA SER A 127 36.69 1.34 10.00
C SER A 127 37.98 2.05 9.61
N THR A 128 38.78 2.38 10.62
CA THR A 128 40.05 3.04 10.42
C THR A 128 40.95 2.01 9.77
N THR A 129 41.15 2.13 8.47
CA THR A 129 42.16 1.39 7.72
C THR A 129 43.49 1.58 8.44
N VAL A 130 43.96 0.54 9.15
CA VAL A 130 45.33 0.48 9.63
C VAL A 130 46.21 0.43 8.38
N ARG A 131 46.70 1.61 8.01
CA ARG A 131 47.64 1.84 6.94
C ARG A 131 48.96 1.18 7.34
N THR A 132 49.21 -0.04 6.88
CA THR A 132 50.56 -0.61 6.93
C THR A 132 51.36 0.09 5.85
N THR A 133 51.94 1.24 6.18
CA THR A 133 52.97 1.86 5.35
C THR A 133 54.23 1.00 5.44
N THR A 134 54.40 0.12 4.47
CA THR A 134 55.72 -0.45 4.14
C THR A 134 56.56 0.68 3.57
N LYS A 135 57.34 1.34 4.44
CA LYS A 135 58.39 2.25 4.00
C LYS A 135 59.64 1.42 3.74
N THR A 136 59.90 1.21 2.46
CA THR A 136 61.14 0.65 1.93
C THR A 136 62.22 1.73 2.05
N ASP A 137 63.06 1.67 3.09
CA ASP A 137 64.31 2.41 3.11
C ASP A 137 65.47 1.44 2.95
N ILE A 138 66.03 1.49 1.74
CA ILE A 138 67.29 0.89 1.33
C ILE A 138 68.41 1.71 1.98
N ILE A 139 69.20 1.11 2.86
CA ILE A 139 70.58 1.54 3.10
C ILE A 139 71.48 0.31 3.04
N THR A 140 72.19 0.22 1.92
CA THR A 140 73.40 -0.57 1.73
C THR A 140 74.55 0.14 2.42
N THR A 141 75.37 -0.54 3.23
CA THR A 141 76.86 -0.43 3.26
C THR A 141 77.50 -1.22 4.40
N GLY A 142 78.52 -2.01 4.06
CA GLY A 142 79.81 -1.95 4.76
C GLY A 142 80.04 -2.82 6.01
N VAL A 143 80.54 -4.04 5.77
CA VAL A 143 81.63 -4.75 6.51
C VAL A 143 82.29 -4.02 7.71
N THR A 144 82.30 -4.65 8.89
CA THR A 144 83.46 -5.00 9.78
C THR A 144 82.95 -5.50 11.15
N ARG A 145 83.20 -6.76 11.53
CA ARG A 145 84.24 -7.26 12.47
C ARG A 145 84.30 -6.54 13.83
N ASN A 146 83.90 -7.25 14.90
CA ASN A 146 84.73 -7.68 16.05
C ASN A 146 84.00 -7.68 17.41
N HIS A 147 84.17 -8.81 18.14
CA HIS A 147 84.40 -8.97 19.59
C HIS A 147 83.46 -8.24 20.60
N SER A 148 83.02 -8.78 21.73
CA SER A 148 83.26 -10.01 22.51
C SER A 148 82.46 -9.86 23.82
N ALA A 149 82.30 -10.97 24.55
CA ALA A 149 81.83 -11.10 25.93
C ALA A 149 80.31 -10.87 26.13
N GLY A 150 79.49 -11.86 26.49
CA GLY A 150 79.74 -13.00 27.37
C GLY A 150 79.11 -12.70 28.71
N THR A 151 78.01 -13.37 29.06
CA THR A 151 77.70 -13.84 30.42
C THR A 151 76.54 -14.82 30.32
N TRP A 152 76.74 -15.97 30.96
CA TRP A 152 75.91 -17.16 30.92
C TRP A 152 74.86 -17.08 32.03
N ALA A 153 73.61 -17.47 31.72
CA ALA A 153 72.62 -17.85 32.73
C ALA A 153 71.89 -19.12 32.25
N THR A 154 72.47 -20.25 32.64
CA THR A 154 71.86 -21.47 33.18
C THR A 154 70.45 -21.87 32.68
N LEU A 155 70.42 -22.78 31.71
CA LEU A 155 69.30 -23.67 31.43
C LEU A 155 69.25 -24.80 32.46
N GLN A 156 68.11 -24.96 33.13
CA GLN A 156 67.67 -26.26 33.66
C GLN A 156 66.34 -26.69 33.04
N PRO A 157 66.09 -28.01 32.88
CA PRO A 157 64.99 -28.54 32.09
C PRO A 157 63.75 -28.80 32.95
N GLY A 158 62.68 -28.04 32.70
CA GLY A 158 61.39 -28.19 33.37
C GLY A 158 60.29 -28.58 32.38
N LYS A 159 59.84 -29.83 32.48
CA LYS A 159 58.83 -30.48 31.65
C LYS A 159 57.43 -30.10 32.11
N THR A 160 56.72 -29.22 31.40
CA THR A 160 55.25 -29.08 31.48
C THR A 160 54.67 -28.54 30.15
N ARG A 161 54.09 -29.43 29.33
CA ARG A 161 52.85 -29.13 28.59
C ARG A 161 51.71 -29.24 29.62
N PRO A 162 50.69 -28.38 29.61
CA PRO A 162 49.81 -28.23 28.44
C PRO A 162 49.29 -26.80 28.22
N HIS A 163 49.23 -26.34 26.97
CA HIS A 163 48.24 -25.32 26.59
C HIS A 163 47.86 -25.48 25.12
N THR A 164 46.83 -26.29 24.92
CA THR A 164 45.89 -26.13 23.82
C THR A 164 45.15 -24.80 23.99
N THR A 165 44.99 -24.10 22.87
CA THR A 165 44.00 -23.05 22.54
C THR A 165 44.08 -21.67 23.22
N PRO A 166 44.36 -20.62 22.41
CA PRO A 166 43.73 -19.30 22.55
C PRO A 166 42.89 -18.91 21.32
N LEU A 167 42.44 -19.88 20.50
CA LEU A 167 41.63 -19.61 19.29
C LEU A 167 40.10 -19.61 19.55
N MET A 168 39.65 -19.94 20.76
CA MET A 168 38.22 -20.02 21.10
C MET A 168 37.68 -18.78 21.81
N ASN A 169 38.55 -17.95 22.40
CA ASN A 169 38.13 -16.69 23.04
C ASN A 169 38.08 -15.51 22.06
N VAL A 170 38.90 -15.53 21.00
CA VAL A 170 38.85 -14.50 19.94
C VAL A 170 37.58 -14.64 19.09
N THR A 171 37.09 -15.87 18.91
CA THR A 171 35.84 -16.15 18.18
C THR A 171 34.60 -15.78 18.99
N MET A 172 34.54 -16.05 20.29
CA MET A 172 33.42 -15.61 21.14
C MET A 172 33.36 -14.08 21.36
N ALA A 173 34.51 -13.40 21.42
CA ALA A 173 34.55 -11.93 21.50
C ALA A 173 34.17 -11.22 20.18
N LEU A 174 34.38 -11.87 19.03
CA LEU A 174 33.89 -11.37 17.74
C LEU A 174 32.39 -11.62 17.53
N ILE A 175 31.84 -12.68 18.12
CA ILE A 175 30.41 -13.05 18.06
C ILE A 175 29.55 -12.08 18.89
N HIS A 176 30.05 -11.58 20.03
CA HIS A 176 29.29 -10.67 20.88
C HIS A 176 29.17 -9.23 20.33
N ASN A 177 30.03 -8.84 19.38
CA ASN A 177 30.11 -7.46 18.88
C ASN A 177 29.34 -7.22 17.55
N HIS A 178 28.71 -8.23 16.95
CA HIS A 178 28.15 -8.11 15.60
C HIS A 178 26.66 -8.43 15.42
N ALA A 179 25.91 -8.70 16.49
CA ALA A 179 24.48 -9.01 16.37
C ALA A 179 23.58 -8.46 17.49
N GLU A 180 23.99 -7.42 18.22
CA GLU A 180 23.06 -6.70 19.07
C GLU A 180 22.37 -5.60 18.27
N CYS A 181 21.26 -5.95 17.64
CA CYS A 181 20.37 -4.98 17.05
C CYS A 181 19.67 -4.25 18.18
N GLY A 182 19.99 -2.97 18.39
CA GLY A 182 19.24 -2.13 19.31
C GLY A 182 17.78 -2.01 18.86
N HIS A 183 16.84 -2.06 19.81
CA HIS A 183 15.41 -1.80 19.56
C HIS A 183 14.69 -2.74 18.57
N ILE A 184 14.97 -4.05 18.62
CA ILE A 184 14.35 -5.08 17.74
C ILE A 184 12.81 -4.99 17.74
N PHE A 185 12.23 -4.82 18.92
CA PHE A 185 10.78 -4.85 19.09
C PHE A 185 10.09 -3.70 18.36
N THR A 186 10.57 -2.47 18.53
CA THR A 186 9.90 -1.29 17.96
C THR A 186 10.17 -1.11 16.49
N THR A 187 11.29 -1.58 15.95
CA THR A 187 11.71 -1.30 14.56
C THR A 187 11.36 -2.40 13.57
N TYR A 188 11.19 -3.65 14.05
CA TYR A 188 10.94 -4.81 13.18
C TYR A 188 9.64 -5.51 13.56
N ILE A 189 9.51 -5.93 14.82
CA ILE A 189 8.36 -6.75 15.27
C ILE A 189 7.04 -5.97 15.16
N LEU A 190 7.04 -4.71 15.62
CA LEU A 190 5.82 -3.91 15.65
C LEU A 190 5.26 -3.57 14.25
N PRO A 191 6.07 -3.08 13.28
CA PRO A 191 5.66 -2.95 11.88
C PRO A 191 5.07 -4.22 11.27
N ASP A 192 5.75 -5.35 11.49
CA ASP A 192 5.38 -6.62 10.88
C ASP A 192 4.04 -7.13 11.40
N ILE A 193 3.78 -6.95 12.71
CA ILE A 193 2.47 -7.23 13.31
C ILE A 193 1.39 -6.34 12.67
N PHE A 194 1.64 -5.03 12.52
CA PHE A 194 0.65 -4.14 11.91
C PHE A 194 0.37 -4.50 10.44
N HIS A 195 1.41 -4.79 9.66
CA HIS A 195 1.27 -5.21 8.28
C HIS A 195 0.52 -6.55 8.18
N PHE A 196 0.85 -7.51 9.05
CA PHE A 196 0.16 -8.80 9.12
C PHE A 196 -1.32 -8.66 9.47
N VAL A 197 -1.66 -7.87 10.50
CA VAL A 197 -3.05 -7.62 10.87
C VAL A 197 -3.80 -6.93 9.72
N ALA A 198 -3.17 -5.96 9.05
CA ALA A 198 -3.76 -5.32 7.87
C ALA A 198 -4.01 -6.33 6.72
N PHE A 199 -3.09 -7.29 6.51
CA PHE A 199 -3.26 -8.36 5.55
C PHE A 199 -4.44 -9.27 5.88
N ILE A 200 -4.59 -9.70 7.15
CA ILE A 200 -5.72 -10.55 7.58
C ILE A 200 -7.05 -9.84 7.41
N ILE A 201 -7.14 -8.56 7.81
CA ILE A 201 -8.37 -7.79 7.63
C ILE A 201 -8.68 -7.62 6.13
N GLY A 202 -7.68 -7.35 5.29
CA GLY A 202 -7.85 -7.27 3.85
C GLY A 202 -8.30 -8.58 3.22
N PHE A 203 -7.70 -9.69 3.63
CA PHE A 203 -8.08 -11.03 3.18
C PHE A 203 -9.54 -11.32 3.53
N ILE A 204 -9.97 -11.09 4.77
CA ILE A 204 -11.37 -11.29 5.18
C ILE A 204 -12.29 -10.35 4.38
N TYR A 205 -11.94 -9.08 4.27
CA TYR A 205 -12.78 -8.07 3.62
C TYR A 205 -12.99 -8.34 2.12
N PHE A 206 -11.93 -8.62 1.36
CA PHE A 206 -12.06 -8.82 -0.09
C PHE A 206 -12.48 -10.23 -0.48
N ARG A 207 -12.10 -11.24 0.32
CA ARG A 207 -12.36 -12.63 -0.03
C ARG A 207 -13.67 -13.17 0.53
N VAL A 208 -14.03 -12.77 1.75
CA VAL A 208 -15.25 -13.26 2.42
C VAL A 208 -16.42 -12.32 2.20
N THR A 209 -16.18 -10.99 2.21
CA THR A 209 -17.25 -9.99 1.94
C THR A 209 -17.39 -9.67 0.45
N GLU A 210 -16.73 -10.45 -0.42
CA GLU A 210 -16.70 -10.37 -1.90
C GLU A 210 -16.41 -8.99 -2.54
N GLY A 211 -15.96 -8.00 -1.76
CA GLY A 211 -15.69 -6.65 -2.26
C GLY A 211 -16.94 -5.92 -2.78
N GLU A 212 -18.15 -6.41 -2.51
CA GLU A 212 -19.42 -5.80 -2.91
C GLU A 212 -19.56 -4.30 -2.60
N PRO A 213 -19.04 -3.75 -1.48
CA PRO A 213 -19.28 -2.35 -1.14
C PRO A 213 -18.70 -1.38 -2.17
N MET A 214 -17.52 -1.66 -2.73
CA MET A 214 -16.90 -0.77 -3.72
C MET A 214 -17.63 -0.82 -5.05
N TYR A 215 -18.01 -2.03 -5.49
CA TYR A 215 -18.68 -2.29 -6.76
C TYR A 215 -20.10 -1.73 -6.73
N SER A 216 -20.84 -2.02 -5.65
CA SER A 216 -22.19 -1.50 -5.39
C SER A 216 -22.18 0.02 -5.26
N LEU A 217 -21.23 0.60 -4.52
CA LEU A 217 -21.09 2.06 -4.44
C LEU A 217 -20.79 2.65 -5.82
N MET A 218 -19.90 2.02 -6.59
CA MET A 218 -19.58 2.50 -7.93
C MET A 218 -20.83 2.46 -8.83
N GLU A 219 -21.51 1.33 -8.91
CA GLU A 219 -22.72 1.19 -9.70
C GLU A 219 -23.80 2.19 -9.27
N LYS A 220 -24.08 2.29 -7.96
CA LYS A 220 -25.03 3.26 -7.40
C LYS A 220 -24.68 4.69 -7.82
N VAL A 221 -23.42 5.08 -7.69
CA VAL A 221 -22.95 6.43 -8.02
C VAL A 221 -23.05 6.73 -9.52
N PHE A 222 -22.78 5.74 -10.38
CA PHE A 222 -22.88 5.88 -11.84
C PHE A 222 -24.32 5.91 -12.34
N ILE A 223 -25.24 5.21 -11.67
CA ILE A 223 -26.68 5.24 -11.94
C ILE A 223 -27.29 6.59 -11.49
N HIS A 224 -26.93 7.08 -10.30
CA HIS A 224 -27.50 8.33 -9.75
C HIS A 224 -26.97 9.61 -10.43
N ALA A 225 -25.94 9.51 -11.27
CA ALA A 225 -25.43 10.60 -12.09
C ALA A 225 -26.32 10.83 -13.33
N ASP A 226 -27.51 11.38 -13.09
CA ASP A 226 -28.61 11.55 -14.06
C ASP A 226 -28.32 12.64 -15.13
N HIS A 227 -27.58 13.68 -14.78
CA HIS A 227 -27.39 14.85 -15.66
C HIS A 227 -26.30 14.63 -16.74
N GLN A 228 -26.70 14.41 -18.00
CA GLN A 228 -25.81 13.97 -19.11
C GLN A 228 -24.48 14.74 -19.25
N ASN A 229 -24.48 16.07 -19.19
CA ASN A 229 -23.26 16.88 -19.36
C ASN A 229 -22.30 16.85 -18.16
N ILE A 230 -22.84 16.90 -16.93
CA ILE A 230 -22.04 16.77 -15.69
C ILE A 230 -21.50 15.35 -15.55
N ARG A 231 -22.30 14.38 -16.00
CA ARG A 231 -22.03 12.95 -15.96
C ARG A 231 -20.81 12.58 -16.80
N LEU A 232 -20.79 12.90 -18.09
CA LEU A 232 -19.71 12.44 -18.97
C LEU A 232 -18.36 13.09 -18.61
N PHE A 233 -18.37 14.40 -18.34
CA PHE A 233 -17.16 15.13 -17.97
C PHE A 233 -16.67 14.76 -16.57
N GLY A 234 -17.59 14.57 -15.63
CA GLY A 234 -17.29 14.17 -14.27
C GLY A 234 -16.76 12.73 -14.17
N ILE A 235 -17.38 11.78 -14.88
CA ILE A 235 -16.95 10.37 -14.90
C ILE A 235 -15.58 10.24 -15.56
N ASN A 236 -15.36 10.83 -16.73
CA ASN A 236 -14.05 10.78 -17.39
C ASN A 236 -12.94 11.38 -16.53
N ARG A 237 -13.26 12.44 -15.77
CA ARG A 237 -12.33 13.04 -14.80
C ARG A 237 -12.07 12.12 -13.60
N ALA A 238 -13.09 11.48 -13.04
CA ALA A 238 -12.95 10.52 -11.96
C ALA A 238 -12.10 9.31 -12.40
N ILE A 239 -12.39 8.77 -13.59
CA ILE A 239 -11.64 7.66 -14.19
C ILE A 239 -10.17 8.05 -14.39
N ARG A 240 -9.91 9.24 -14.96
CA ARG A 240 -8.54 9.73 -15.17
C ARG A 240 -7.76 9.85 -13.85
N ARG A 241 -8.42 10.30 -12.78
CA ARG A 241 -7.80 10.40 -11.45
C ARG A 241 -7.51 9.02 -10.85
N LEU A 242 -8.45 8.08 -10.94
CA LEU A 242 -8.25 6.71 -10.45
C LEU A 242 -7.12 6.00 -11.21
N LYS A 243 -7.03 6.19 -12.53
CA LYS A 243 -5.89 5.73 -13.33
C LYS A 243 -4.58 6.34 -12.88
N LEU A 244 -4.56 7.65 -12.64
CA LEU A 244 -3.37 8.35 -12.15
C LEU A 244 -2.94 7.79 -10.79
N PHE A 245 -3.88 7.50 -9.88
CA PHE A 245 -3.55 6.88 -8.60
C PHE A 245 -2.95 5.49 -8.74
N MET A 246 -3.50 4.64 -9.62
CA MET A 246 -2.89 3.33 -9.90
C MET A 246 -1.50 3.47 -10.51
N LEU A 247 -1.30 4.39 -11.47
CA LEU A 247 0.01 4.62 -12.08
C LEU A 247 1.03 5.10 -11.04
N LEU A 248 0.67 6.10 -10.23
CA LEU A 248 1.52 6.62 -9.16
C LEU A 248 1.80 5.55 -8.10
N GLY A 249 0.82 4.71 -7.75
CA GLY A 249 1.00 3.58 -6.84
C GLY A 249 1.96 2.53 -7.39
N SER A 250 1.85 2.18 -8.67
CA SER A 250 2.79 1.26 -9.32
C SER A 250 4.21 1.84 -9.37
N VAL A 251 4.36 3.12 -9.70
CA VAL A 251 5.66 3.82 -9.67
C VAL A 251 6.22 3.81 -8.24
N TRP A 252 5.38 4.07 -7.24
CA TRP A 252 5.78 4.03 -5.83
C TRP A 252 6.31 2.65 -5.41
N VAL A 253 5.65 1.56 -5.80
CA VAL A 253 6.13 0.19 -5.55
C VAL A 253 7.49 -0.05 -6.19
N LEU A 254 7.68 0.38 -7.45
CA LEU A 254 8.95 0.22 -8.15
C LEU A 254 10.08 1.02 -7.47
N VAL A 255 9.81 2.26 -7.08
CA VAL A 255 10.79 3.10 -6.37
C VAL A 255 11.11 2.52 -4.98
N SER A 256 10.12 1.97 -4.28
CA SER A 256 10.32 1.28 -2.98
C SER A 256 11.27 0.08 -3.12
N VAL A 257 11.00 -0.80 -4.10
CA VAL A 257 11.87 -1.96 -4.39
C VAL A 257 13.26 -1.54 -4.85
N ALA A 258 13.36 -0.51 -5.70
CA ALA A 258 14.64 0.03 -6.15
C ALA A 258 15.46 0.63 -5.00
N THR A 259 14.81 1.33 -4.06
CA THR A 259 15.46 1.88 -2.86
C THR A 259 16.01 0.76 -1.98
N HIS A 260 15.27 -0.34 -1.85
CA HIS A 260 15.74 -1.51 -1.11
C HIS A 260 16.90 -2.23 -1.79
N ALA A 261 16.81 -2.45 -3.11
CA ALA A 261 17.90 -3.03 -3.89
C ALA A 261 19.18 -2.18 -3.79
N LEU A 262 19.04 -0.84 -3.82
CA LEU A 262 20.15 0.08 -3.65
C LEU A 262 20.76 0.00 -2.23
N SER A 263 19.92 -0.08 -1.19
CA SER A 263 20.38 -0.31 0.19
C SER A 263 21.25 -1.58 0.30
N ASN A 264 20.83 -2.67 -0.32
CA ASN A 264 21.56 -3.93 -0.27
C ASN A 264 22.84 -3.91 -1.12
N ALA A 265 22.85 -3.15 -2.22
CA ALA A 265 24.05 -2.95 -3.04
C ALA A 265 25.11 -2.10 -2.34
N MET A 266 24.70 -1.08 -1.57
CA MET A 266 25.61 -0.14 -0.91
C MET A 266 26.20 -0.70 0.40
N ASN A 267 25.42 -1.43 1.19
CA ASN A 267 25.89 -2.05 2.43
C ASN A 267 26.66 -3.37 2.19
N ASP A 268 27.29 -3.48 1.02
CA ASP A 268 28.10 -4.62 0.57
C ASP A 268 27.41 -5.97 0.84
N PHE A 269 26.17 -6.16 0.36
CA PHE A 269 25.37 -7.40 0.54
C PHE A 269 25.62 -8.07 1.91
N ALA A 270 25.53 -7.30 2.98
CA ALA A 270 25.93 -7.73 4.31
C ALA A 270 25.24 -9.06 4.67
N HIS A 271 26.06 -10.12 4.64
CA HIS A 271 25.87 -11.44 5.23
C HIS A 271 24.50 -12.09 4.98
N THR A 272 24.32 -12.75 3.82
CA THR A 272 23.31 -13.81 3.68
C THR A 272 23.67 -14.93 4.65
N LEU A 273 23.01 -14.94 5.79
CA LEU A 273 23.22 -15.90 6.87
C LEU A 273 22.38 -17.14 6.62
N ILE A 274 23.04 -18.27 6.41
CA ILE A 274 22.37 -19.57 6.30
C ILE A 274 22.59 -20.33 7.60
N PHE A 275 21.48 -20.79 8.19
CA PHE A 275 21.48 -21.75 9.29
C PHE A 275 21.86 -23.14 8.77
N HIS A 276 23.07 -23.59 9.08
CA HIS A 276 23.38 -25.01 9.08
C HIS A 276 24.21 -25.33 10.32
N ASP A 277 23.64 -26.15 11.20
CA ASP A 277 24.23 -26.68 12.45
C ASP A 277 24.94 -25.67 13.35
N ALA A 278 24.17 -24.95 14.19
CA ALA A 278 24.64 -24.21 15.38
C ALA A 278 25.87 -23.27 15.20
N GLN A 279 26.32 -23.03 13.97
CA GLN A 279 27.44 -22.18 13.61
C GLN A 279 27.05 -21.30 12.43
N PHE A 280 27.12 -19.99 12.68
CA PHE A 280 26.78 -18.91 11.76
C PHE A 280 27.85 -18.82 10.66
N HIS A 281 27.62 -19.44 9.50
CA HIS A 281 28.54 -19.36 8.36
C HIS A 281 28.07 -18.35 7.32
N VAL A 282 28.89 -17.31 7.12
CA VAL A 282 28.71 -16.32 6.05
C VAL A 282 29.01 -16.99 4.71
N VAL A 283 28.00 -17.09 3.83
CA VAL A 283 28.18 -17.68 2.50
C VAL A 283 28.85 -16.67 1.57
N GLN A 284 30.18 -16.66 1.58
CA GLN A 284 30.97 -15.98 0.56
C GLN A 284 30.97 -16.82 -0.72
N ASN A 285 30.33 -16.30 -1.77
CA ASN A 285 30.51 -16.63 -3.19
C ASN A 285 29.82 -17.89 -3.78
N LYS A 286 28.64 -18.29 -3.28
CA LYS A 286 27.84 -19.38 -3.90
C LYS A 286 26.58 -18.87 -4.62
N PRO A 287 26.06 -19.61 -5.64
CA PRO A 287 24.79 -19.28 -6.33
C PRO A 287 23.59 -19.16 -5.39
N GLU A 288 23.67 -19.79 -4.22
CA GLU A 288 22.67 -19.72 -3.14
C GLU A 288 22.36 -18.28 -2.70
N ARG A 289 23.35 -17.37 -2.69
CA ARG A 289 23.15 -15.96 -2.30
C ARG A 289 22.22 -15.21 -3.25
N TYR A 290 22.31 -15.48 -4.55
CA TYR A 290 21.42 -14.85 -5.54
C TYR A 290 19.98 -15.34 -5.41
N ILE A 291 19.79 -16.59 -4.97
CA ILE A 291 18.46 -17.16 -4.74
C ILE A 291 17.77 -16.45 -3.58
N PHE A 292 18.44 -16.31 -2.42
CA PHE A 292 17.87 -15.61 -1.27
C PHE A 292 17.57 -14.14 -1.56
N PHE A 293 18.48 -13.45 -2.26
CA PHE A 293 18.23 -12.07 -2.70
C PHE A 293 17.01 -11.97 -3.62
N THR A 294 16.84 -12.92 -4.55
CA THR A 294 15.68 -12.92 -5.44
C THR A 294 14.38 -13.16 -4.67
N ILE A 295 14.39 -14.10 -3.71
CA ILE A 295 13.23 -14.40 -2.86
C ILE A 295 12.87 -13.17 -2.01
N ASP A 296 13.85 -12.51 -1.41
CA ASP A 296 13.69 -11.29 -0.62
C ASP A 296 13.05 -10.15 -1.45
N ILE A 297 13.57 -9.89 -2.66
CA ILE A 297 12.97 -8.90 -3.57
C ILE A 297 11.51 -9.26 -3.95
N ILE A 298 11.21 -10.55 -4.16
CA ILE A 298 9.85 -11.01 -4.42
C ILE A 298 8.94 -10.80 -3.19
N CYS A 299 9.42 -11.11 -2.00
CA CYS A 299 8.69 -10.91 -0.75
C CYS A 299 8.38 -9.43 -0.51
N LEU A 300 9.37 -8.57 -0.71
CA LEU A 300 9.21 -7.12 -0.64
C LEU A 300 8.23 -6.58 -1.69
N LEU A 301 8.28 -7.11 -2.91
CA LEU A 301 7.33 -6.74 -3.97
C LEU A 301 5.89 -7.08 -3.55
N ILE A 302 5.66 -8.29 -3.01
CA ILE A 302 4.35 -8.72 -2.52
C ILE A 302 3.88 -7.83 -1.37
N SER A 303 4.76 -7.53 -0.40
CA SER A 303 4.47 -6.64 0.72
C SER A 303 4.08 -5.23 0.25
N ASN A 304 4.85 -4.63 -0.67
CA ASN A 304 4.52 -3.34 -1.26
C ASN A 304 3.21 -3.36 -2.07
N CYS A 305 2.91 -4.47 -2.75
CA CYS A 305 1.61 -4.66 -3.43
C CYS A 305 0.43 -4.70 -2.46
N ILE A 306 0.60 -5.26 -1.26
CA ILE A 306 -0.44 -5.25 -0.20
C ILE A 306 -0.70 -3.82 0.26
N HIS A 307 0.36 -3.05 0.57
CA HIS A 307 0.24 -1.63 0.90
C HIS A 307 -0.52 -0.86 -0.18
N MET A 308 -0.10 -1.03 -1.45
CA MET A 308 -0.72 -0.39 -2.60
C MET A 308 -2.20 -0.78 -2.75
N ALA A 309 -2.55 -2.04 -2.54
CA ALA A 309 -3.94 -2.52 -2.64
C ALA A 309 -4.85 -1.87 -1.59
N VAL A 310 -4.42 -1.76 -0.33
CA VAL A 310 -5.21 -1.09 0.73
C VAL A 310 -5.37 0.40 0.43
N VAL A 311 -4.28 1.07 0.08
CA VAL A 311 -4.29 2.51 -0.23
C VAL A 311 -5.19 2.80 -1.43
N MET A 312 -5.09 1.99 -2.48
CA MET A 312 -5.92 2.14 -3.68
C MET A 312 -7.40 1.89 -3.38
N ASN A 313 -7.73 0.88 -2.58
CA ASN A 313 -9.11 0.64 -2.16
C ASN A 313 -9.69 1.85 -1.41
N TYR A 314 -8.95 2.36 -0.44
CA TYR A 314 -9.37 3.52 0.35
C TYR A 314 -9.50 4.78 -0.51
N ALA A 315 -8.53 5.05 -1.37
CA ALA A 315 -8.54 6.20 -2.28
C ALA A 315 -9.68 6.10 -3.30
N CYS A 316 -9.98 4.91 -3.82
CA CYS A 316 -11.09 4.68 -4.74
C CYS A 316 -12.42 4.99 -4.07
N HIS A 317 -12.69 4.44 -2.88
CA HIS A 317 -13.89 4.75 -2.12
C HIS A 317 -14.02 6.25 -1.84
N CYS A 318 -12.91 6.92 -1.47
CA CYS A 318 -12.91 8.37 -1.23
C CYS A 318 -13.28 9.18 -2.50
N GLU A 319 -12.73 8.83 -3.67
CA GLU A 319 -13.10 9.50 -4.93
C GLU A 319 -14.55 9.27 -5.31
N MET A 320 -15.08 8.06 -5.11
CA MET A 320 -16.47 7.75 -5.40
C MET A 320 -17.42 8.58 -4.52
N ILE A 321 -17.14 8.68 -3.22
CA ILE A 321 -17.90 9.54 -2.29
C ILE A 321 -17.82 11.01 -2.70
N LEU A 322 -16.64 11.49 -3.10
CA LEU A 322 -16.45 12.87 -3.55
C LEU A 322 -17.24 13.18 -4.82
N PHE A 323 -17.26 12.24 -5.76
CA PHE A 323 -18.04 12.37 -6.98
C PHE A 323 -19.54 12.38 -6.66
N TYR A 324 -20.00 11.50 -5.77
CA TYR A 324 -21.40 11.46 -5.34
C TYR A 324 -21.83 12.75 -4.61
N CYS A 325 -21.01 13.23 -3.67
CA CYS A 325 -21.23 14.49 -2.97
C CYS A 325 -21.30 15.67 -3.94
N LYS A 326 -20.42 15.71 -4.96
CA LYS A 326 -20.46 16.75 -6.00
C LYS A 326 -21.74 16.68 -6.82
N ALA A 327 -22.21 15.49 -7.18
CA ALA A 327 -23.44 15.31 -7.96
C ALA A 327 -24.67 15.80 -7.17
N ILE A 328 -24.77 15.46 -5.88
CA ILE A 328 -25.85 15.96 -5.01
C ILE A 328 -25.77 17.47 -4.89
N ARG A 329 -24.57 18.02 -4.63
CA ARG A 329 -24.37 19.46 -4.48
C ARG A 329 -24.90 20.25 -5.67
N ILE A 330 -24.52 19.88 -6.89
CA ILE A 330 -24.92 20.62 -8.08
C ILE A 330 -26.44 20.60 -8.26
N ARG A 331 -27.08 19.42 -8.10
CA ARG A 331 -28.55 19.31 -8.21
C ARG A 331 -29.27 20.13 -7.14
N LEU A 332 -28.69 20.20 -5.96
CA LEU A 332 -29.23 20.97 -4.85
C LEU A 332 -29.10 22.48 -5.11
N GLU A 333 -27.97 22.93 -5.66
CA GLU A 333 -27.73 24.33 -6.07
C GLU A 333 -28.64 24.76 -7.24
N GLU A 334 -28.82 23.88 -8.23
CA GLU A 334 -29.71 24.09 -9.39
C GLU A 334 -31.20 24.00 -9.02
N LYS A 335 -31.52 23.64 -7.77
CA LYS A 335 -32.89 23.41 -7.28
C LYS A 335 -33.67 22.40 -8.16
N SER A 336 -32.96 21.45 -8.75
CA SER A 336 -33.49 20.48 -9.73
C SER A 336 -34.01 19.18 -9.10
N ILE A 337 -34.06 19.10 -7.77
CA ILE A 337 -34.57 17.96 -7.01
C ILE A 337 -35.51 18.43 -5.91
N ASN A 338 -36.44 17.60 -5.48
CA ASN A 338 -37.28 17.91 -4.32
C ASN A 338 -36.50 17.76 -3.02
N LEU A 339 -36.88 18.49 -1.97
CA LEU A 339 -36.20 18.46 -0.67
C LEU A 339 -36.18 17.06 -0.05
N LEU A 340 -37.30 16.33 -0.14
CA LEU A 340 -37.41 14.95 0.36
C LEU A 340 -36.43 14.00 -0.36
N GLU A 341 -36.33 14.13 -1.69
CA GLU A 341 -35.40 13.34 -2.50
C GLU A 341 -33.94 13.72 -2.21
N ALA A 342 -33.65 14.99 -1.94
CA ALA A 342 -32.35 15.44 -1.48
C ALA A 342 -31.96 14.81 -0.14
N MET A 343 -32.88 14.78 0.84
CA MET A 343 -32.66 14.14 2.14
C MET A 343 -32.35 12.65 2.00
N LYS A 344 -33.10 11.93 1.16
CA LYS A 344 -32.85 10.51 0.87
C LYS A 344 -31.45 10.27 0.32
N ARG A 345 -31.02 11.10 -0.65
CA ARG A 345 -29.66 11.00 -1.25
C ARG A 345 -28.55 11.35 -0.26
N ILE A 346 -28.79 12.31 0.62
CA ILE A 346 -27.85 12.66 1.69
C ILE A 346 -27.73 11.53 2.71
N LEU A 347 -28.83 10.86 3.04
CA LEU A 347 -28.83 9.67 3.90
C LEU A 347 -27.99 8.55 3.27
N ASP A 348 -28.19 8.28 1.99
CA ASP A 348 -27.40 7.30 1.22
C ASP A 348 -25.90 7.63 1.20
N LEU A 349 -25.56 8.92 1.05
CA LEU A 349 -24.19 9.40 1.16
C LEU A 349 -23.62 9.16 2.56
N GLY A 350 -24.42 9.40 3.61
CA GLY A 350 -24.06 9.14 5.00
C GLY A 350 -23.78 7.65 5.27
N VAL A 351 -24.62 6.76 4.75
CA VAL A 351 -24.41 5.30 4.80
C VAL A 351 -23.10 4.92 4.11
N SER A 352 -22.82 5.48 2.93
CA SER A 352 -21.59 5.22 2.19
C SER A 352 -20.33 5.68 2.94
N ILE A 353 -20.40 6.84 3.63
CA ILE A 353 -19.32 7.33 4.49
C ILE A 353 -19.16 6.46 5.74
N SER A 354 -20.27 5.97 6.33
CA SER A 354 -20.24 5.02 7.45
C SER A 354 -19.56 3.71 7.06
N GLN A 355 -19.88 3.18 5.87
CA GLN A 355 -19.23 2.00 5.31
C GLN A 355 -17.72 2.23 5.09
N LEU A 356 -17.32 3.39 4.54
CA LEU A 356 -15.90 3.78 4.43
C LEU A 356 -15.22 3.76 5.81
N ASN A 357 -15.86 4.36 6.82
CA ASN A 357 -15.34 4.47 8.18
C ASN A 357 -15.27 3.12 8.94
N SER A 358 -15.87 2.07 8.39
CA SER A 358 -15.91 0.75 9.03
C SER A 358 -14.69 -0.10 8.62
N ALA A 359 -14.77 -0.90 7.56
CA ALA A 359 -13.70 -1.82 7.18
C ALA A 359 -12.52 -1.11 6.51
N ALA A 360 -12.79 -0.27 5.50
CA ALA A 360 -11.73 0.38 4.72
C ALA A 360 -10.87 1.34 5.56
N SER A 361 -11.48 2.16 6.43
CA SER A 361 -10.71 3.06 7.28
C SER A 361 -9.98 2.32 8.41
N ARG A 362 -10.51 1.22 8.95
CA ARG A 362 -9.79 0.38 9.93
C ARG A 362 -8.51 -0.21 9.35
N MET A 363 -8.59 -0.80 8.16
CA MET A 363 -7.42 -1.30 7.43
C MET A 363 -6.38 -0.20 7.17
N MET A 364 -6.84 0.92 6.63
CA MET A 364 -5.99 2.07 6.32
C MET A 364 -5.35 2.66 7.58
N SER A 365 -6.08 2.70 8.70
CA SER A 365 -5.60 3.22 9.97
C SER A 365 -4.38 2.42 10.44
N ILE A 366 -4.46 1.08 10.48
CA ILE A 366 -3.33 0.23 10.89
C ILE A 366 -2.10 0.49 10.02
N LEU A 367 -2.26 0.59 8.71
CA LEU A 367 -1.14 0.90 7.81
C LEU A 367 -0.60 2.33 7.95
N ILE A 368 -1.40 3.30 8.40
CA ILE A 368 -0.91 4.65 8.67
C ILE A 368 0.12 4.63 9.81
N ILE A 369 -0.07 3.80 10.85
CA ILE A 369 0.94 3.64 11.91
C ILE A 369 2.24 3.10 11.31
N PHE A 370 2.16 2.06 10.49
CA PHE A 370 3.32 1.51 9.78
C PHE A 370 4.03 2.59 8.93
N PHE A 371 3.30 3.40 8.17
CA PHE A 371 3.90 4.46 7.37
C PHE A 371 4.52 5.58 8.21
N ILE A 372 3.89 5.97 9.32
CA ILE A 372 4.45 6.94 10.25
C ILE A 372 5.78 6.41 10.79
N GLU A 373 5.81 5.16 11.22
CA GLU A 373 6.99 4.54 11.78
C GLU A 373 8.14 4.47 10.77
N ARG A 374 7.89 3.96 9.55
CA ARG A 374 8.91 3.93 8.48
C ARG A 374 9.37 5.32 8.06
N THR A 375 8.48 6.33 8.12
CA THR A 375 8.85 7.74 7.87
C THR A 375 9.76 8.29 8.95
N ILE A 376 9.46 8.02 10.23
CA ILE A 376 10.31 8.41 11.36
C ILE A 376 11.68 7.74 11.25
N LEU A 377 11.71 6.44 10.95
CA LEU A 377 12.95 5.70 10.74
C LEU A 377 13.79 6.29 9.61
N GLY A 378 13.17 6.60 8.47
CA GLY A 378 13.85 7.28 7.36
C GLY A 378 14.44 8.62 7.75
N PHE A 379 13.68 9.43 8.51
CA PHE A 379 14.16 10.72 8.98
C PHE A 379 15.35 10.60 9.93
N ILE A 380 15.30 9.66 10.88
CA ILE A 380 16.43 9.38 11.80
C ILE A 380 17.67 8.95 11.01
N LEU A 381 17.52 8.05 10.03
CA LEU A 381 18.62 7.60 9.17
C LEU A 381 19.23 8.75 8.35
N LEU A 382 18.41 9.69 7.89
CA LEU A 382 18.86 10.86 7.15
C LEU A 382 19.62 11.85 8.06
N VAL A 383 19.10 12.15 9.25
CA VAL A 383 19.69 13.12 10.19
C VAL A 383 20.97 12.57 10.83
N MET A 384 21.01 11.29 11.19
CA MET A 384 22.16 10.65 11.83
C MET A 384 23.27 10.26 10.83
N ASN A 385 23.21 10.73 9.60
CA ASN A 385 24.20 10.39 8.60
C ASN A 385 25.53 11.11 8.83
N ARG A 386 26.56 10.38 9.27
CA ARG A 386 27.93 10.89 9.38
C ARG A 386 28.77 10.68 8.11
N ILE A 387 28.27 9.92 7.14
CA ILE A 387 29.03 9.57 5.92
C ILE A 387 28.69 10.58 4.81
N PHE A 388 29.71 11.33 4.36
CA PHE A 388 29.60 12.35 3.30
C PHE A 388 29.74 11.78 1.88
N GLN A 389 29.22 10.58 1.61
CA GLN A 389 29.18 10.00 0.27
C GLN A 389 27.83 10.28 -0.40
N ALA A 390 27.85 10.81 -1.63
CA ALA A 390 26.64 11.22 -2.35
C ALA A 390 25.62 10.08 -2.51
N ASP A 391 26.08 8.86 -2.79
CA ASP A 391 25.22 7.69 -2.99
C ASP A 391 24.46 7.29 -1.71
N MET A 392 25.12 7.45 -0.55
CA MET A 392 24.54 7.22 0.78
C MET A 392 23.40 8.21 1.06
N TRP A 393 23.59 9.48 0.70
CA TRP A 393 22.58 10.52 0.84
C TRP A 393 21.39 10.31 -0.09
N ILE A 394 21.64 9.87 -1.32
CA ILE A 394 20.59 9.60 -2.31
C ILE A 394 19.64 8.52 -1.82
N TYR A 395 20.14 7.35 -1.38
CA TYR A 395 19.25 6.27 -0.95
C TYR A 395 18.47 6.64 0.34
N ARG A 396 19.11 7.30 1.32
CA ARG A 396 18.44 7.70 2.58
C ARG A 396 17.35 8.74 2.34
N SER A 397 17.62 9.69 1.46
CA SER A 397 16.65 10.71 1.05
C SER A 397 15.47 10.07 0.30
N LEU A 398 15.77 9.17 -0.64
CA LEU A 398 14.75 8.45 -1.41
C LEU A 398 13.86 7.59 -0.51
N TYR A 399 14.45 6.84 0.42
CA TYR A 399 13.72 6.05 1.41
C TYR A 399 12.73 6.90 2.20
N THR A 400 13.20 8.02 2.75
CA THR A 400 12.35 8.95 3.52
C THR A 400 11.22 9.51 2.66
N LEU A 401 11.52 9.93 1.42
CA LEU A 401 10.56 10.51 0.50
C LEU A 401 9.48 9.50 0.08
N VAL A 402 9.85 8.24 -0.17
CA VAL A 402 8.93 7.16 -0.53
C VAL A 402 7.88 6.98 0.56
N TRP A 403 8.30 6.78 1.82
CA TRP A 403 7.36 6.54 2.93
C TRP A 403 6.56 7.79 3.32
N PHE A 404 7.18 8.97 3.28
CA PHE A 404 6.46 10.22 3.52
C PHE A 404 5.39 10.48 2.45
N SER A 405 5.68 10.21 1.18
CA SER A 405 4.74 10.48 0.08
C SER A 405 3.46 9.66 0.18
N ILE A 406 3.56 8.37 0.55
CA ILE A 406 2.38 7.50 0.72
C ILE A 406 1.58 7.90 1.96
N LEU A 407 2.24 8.27 3.06
CA LEU A 407 1.58 8.78 4.27
C LEU A 407 0.79 10.06 3.98
N ALA A 408 1.44 11.04 3.32
CA ALA A 408 0.84 12.31 2.95
C ALA A 408 -0.36 12.12 2.01
N PHE A 409 -0.26 11.21 1.04
CA PHE A 409 -1.37 10.87 0.15
C PHE A 409 -2.59 10.34 0.92
N CYS A 410 -2.39 9.40 1.83
CA CYS A 410 -3.48 8.77 2.60
C CYS A 410 -4.22 9.78 3.49
N LEU A 411 -3.47 10.59 4.24
CA LEU A 411 -4.03 11.64 5.09
C LEU A 411 -4.70 12.74 4.26
N GLY A 412 -4.09 13.11 3.14
CA GLY A 412 -4.61 14.11 2.20
C GLY A 412 -5.96 13.70 1.61
N GLN A 413 -6.12 12.43 1.23
CA GLN A 413 -7.38 11.92 0.69
C GLN A 413 -8.51 11.98 1.74
N ALA A 414 -8.24 11.51 2.97
CA ALA A 414 -9.22 11.60 4.06
C ALA A 414 -9.65 13.04 4.35
N ALA A 415 -8.68 13.97 4.45
CA ALA A 415 -8.94 15.38 4.70
C ALA A 415 -9.72 16.05 3.57
N ARG A 416 -9.44 15.66 2.32
CA ARG A 416 -10.12 16.19 1.14
C ARG A 416 -11.60 15.81 1.13
N VAL A 417 -11.96 14.58 1.50
CA VAL A 417 -13.38 14.17 1.62
C VAL A 417 -14.08 15.03 2.67
N THR A 418 -13.53 15.08 3.90
CA THR A 418 -14.11 15.86 5.00
C THR A 418 -14.26 17.34 4.64
N SER A 419 -13.25 17.96 4.01
CA SER A 419 -13.31 19.36 3.61
C SER A 419 -14.41 19.62 2.56
N LYS A 420 -14.60 18.71 1.60
CA LYS A 420 -15.64 18.86 0.57
C LYS A 420 -17.05 18.64 1.14
N CYS A 421 -17.22 17.69 2.05
CA CYS A 421 -18.47 17.48 2.77
C CYS A 421 -18.81 18.67 3.69
N ASP A 422 -17.82 19.25 4.40
CA ASP A 422 -18.02 20.46 5.20
C ASP A 422 -18.39 21.67 4.32
N LYS A 423 -17.80 21.80 3.12
CA LYS A 423 -18.20 22.83 2.14
C LYS A 423 -19.63 22.59 1.64
N PHE A 424 -20.01 21.35 1.36
CA PHE A 424 -21.38 20.99 0.99
C PHE A 424 -22.38 21.35 2.10
N TYR A 425 -22.03 21.09 3.37
CA TYR A 425 -22.83 21.50 4.53
C TYR A 425 -23.05 23.03 4.56
N ARG A 426 -21.99 23.81 4.39
CA ARG A 426 -22.08 25.29 4.38
C ARG A 426 -22.98 25.83 3.27
N ILE A 427 -22.93 25.22 2.09
CA ILE A 427 -23.76 25.61 0.94
C ILE A 427 -25.22 25.20 1.16
N SER A 428 -25.44 24.07 1.82
CA SER A 428 -26.80 23.67 2.20
C SER A 428 -27.41 24.65 3.21
N LEU A 429 -26.60 25.30 4.05
CA LEU A 429 -27.04 26.35 4.96
C LEU A 429 -27.55 27.60 4.22
N SER A 430 -26.90 27.96 3.10
CA SER A 430 -27.34 29.11 2.30
C SER A 430 -28.70 28.89 1.63
N MET A 431 -29.12 27.63 1.45
CA MET A 431 -30.46 27.33 0.93
C MET A 431 -31.57 27.74 1.88
N ARG A 432 -31.29 27.82 3.20
CA ARG A 432 -32.21 28.42 4.17
C ARG A 432 -32.52 29.87 3.85
N VAL A 433 -31.49 30.62 3.49
CA VAL A 433 -31.57 32.06 3.22
C VAL A 433 -32.20 32.34 1.86
N TYR A 434 -31.85 31.56 0.84
CA TYR A 434 -32.33 31.76 -0.53
C TYR A 434 -33.68 31.08 -0.85
N GLY A 435 -34.23 30.33 0.10
CA GLY A 435 -35.43 29.51 -0.08
C GLY A 435 -35.21 28.34 -1.05
N TYR A 436 -36.03 27.30 -0.88
CA TYR A 436 -36.08 26.14 -1.77
C TYR A 436 -37.47 26.03 -2.40
N PRO A 437 -37.60 25.65 -3.69
CA PRO A 437 -38.91 25.59 -4.32
C PRO A 437 -39.84 24.66 -3.56
N ASN A 438 -41.08 25.12 -3.32
CA ASN A 438 -42.15 24.36 -2.68
C ASN A 438 -41.84 23.86 -1.26
N ALA A 439 -40.86 24.45 -0.56
CA ALA A 439 -40.53 24.11 0.82
C ALA A 439 -40.90 25.25 1.78
N THR A 440 -41.56 24.91 2.87
CA THR A 440 -41.84 25.82 3.98
C THR A 440 -40.58 26.07 4.81
N SER A 441 -40.54 27.18 5.55
CA SER A 441 -39.43 27.46 6.47
C SER A 441 -39.22 26.36 7.51
N SER A 442 -40.30 25.70 7.96
CA SER A 442 -40.23 24.58 8.91
C SER A 442 -39.56 23.34 8.30
N GLU A 443 -39.86 23.01 7.05
CA GLU A 443 -39.23 21.87 6.36
C GLU A 443 -37.74 22.12 6.11
N LEU A 444 -37.38 23.37 5.82
CA LEU A 444 -36.00 23.78 5.60
C LEU A 444 -35.18 23.74 6.90
N ASP A 445 -35.80 24.08 8.03
CA ASP A 445 -35.21 23.93 9.35
C ASP A 445 -35.03 22.45 9.74
N GLY A 446 -36.03 21.62 9.45
CA GLY A 446 -35.95 20.17 9.58
C GLY A 446 -34.83 19.55 8.72
N PHE A 447 -34.67 20.05 7.49
CA PHE A 447 -33.58 19.64 6.59
C PHE A 447 -32.20 19.98 7.15
N LEU A 448 -32.00 21.18 7.70
CA LEU A 448 -30.73 21.56 8.31
C LEU A 448 -30.42 20.75 9.56
N LEU A 449 -31.44 20.48 10.39
CA LEU A 449 -31.29 19.62 11.56
C LEU A 449 -30.87 18.21 11.13
N PHE A 450 -31.54 17.64 10.12
CA PHE A 450 -31.18 16.35 9.53
C PHE A 450 -29.74 16.37 9.00
N LEU A 451 -29.35 17.39 8.23
CA LEU A 451 -28.01 17.50 7.66
C LEU A 451 -26.93 17.59 8.74
N SER A 452 -27.20 18.28 9.85
CA SER A 452 -26.29 18.35 10.99
C SER A 452 -26.06 16.98 11.66
N LYS A 453 -27.08 16.11 11.61
CA LYS A 453 -27.06 14.74 12.17
C LYS A 453 -26.62 13.68 11.17
N ALA A 454 -26.61 13.97 9.86
CA ALA A 454 -26.24 13.04 8.79
C ALA A 454 -24.77 12.55 8.84
N GLY A 455 -23.92 13.17 9.67
CA GLY A 455 -22.61 12.60 10.01
C GLY A 455 -21.64 12.47 8.84
N LEU A 456 -21.65 13.41 7.89
CA LEU A 456 -20.86 13.41 6.65
C LEU A 456 -19.35 13.66 6.87
N ARG A 457 -18.73 12.95 7.81
CA ARG A 457 -17.33 13.14 8.22
C ARG A 457 -16.57 11.82 8.17
N VAL A 458 -15.42 11.84 7.49
CA VAL A 458 -14.52 10.68 7.42
C VAL A 458 -13.70 10.58 8.71
N LYS A 459 -13.58 9.35 9.20
CA LYS A 459 -12.89 9.00 10.44
C LYS A 459 -11.77 8.01 10.15
N LEU A 460 -10.55 8.37 10.54
CA LEU A 460 -9.41 7.45 10.67
C LEU A 460 -9.17 7.25 12.17
N PHE A 461 -9.03 6.01 12.64
CA PHE A 461 -8.98 5.68 14.08
C PHE A 461 -10.19 6.19 14.89
N GLY A 462 -11.36 6.33 14.27
CA GLY A 462 -12.52 6.97 14.91
C GLY A 462 -12.38 8.50 15.09
N LEU A 463 -11.21 9.08 14.80
CA LEU A 463 -10.95 10.51 14.85
C LEU A 463 -11.34 11.16 13.53
N THR A 464 -12.07 12.28 13.61
CA THR A 464 -12.42 13.06 12.42
C THR A 464 -11.19 13.76 11.85
N VAL A 465 -10.89 13.45 10.60
CA VAL A 465 -9.74 14.01 9.88
C VAL A 465 -10.11 15.35 9.27
N ARG A 466 -9.65 16.44 9.89
CA ARG A 466 -9.79 17.80 9.36
C ARG A 466 -8.44 18.28 8.81
N PRO A 467 -8.41 19.01 7.69
CA PRO A 467 -7.17 19.52 7.11
C PRO A 467 -6.38 20.39 8.10
N GLY A 468 -7.06 21.26 8.86
CA GLY A 468 -6.43 22.09 9.88
C GLY A 468 -5.75 21.28 11.00
N LYS A 469 -6.32 20.13 11.39
CA LYS A 469 -5.71 19.26 12.41
C LYS A 469 -4.46 18.58 11.88
N ILE A 470 -4.43 18.14 10.62
CA ILE A 470 -3.24 17.53 10.02
C ILE A 470 -2.10 18.54 9.94
N ILE A 471 -2.39 19.76 9.46
CA ILE A 471 -1.39 20.83 9.36
C ILE A 471 -0.84 21.15 10.75
N PHE A 472 -1.72 21.29 11.75
CA PHE A 472 -1.30 21.52 13.14
C PHE A 472 -0.40 20.38 13.65
N MET A 473 -0.81 19.11 13.52
CA MET A 473 0.02 17.97 13.94
C MET A 473 1.36 17.92 13.20
N GLY A 474 1.39 18.22 11.89
CA GLY A 474 2.61 18.27 11.10
C GLY A 474 3.57 19.36 11.59
N ILE A 475 3.06 20.57 11.86
CA ILE A 475 3.85 21.67 12.41
C ILE A 475 4.36 21.33 13.81
N THR A 476 3.51 20.79 14.69
CA THR A 476 3.92 20.35 16.02
C THR A 476 5.00 19.29 15.96
N THR A 477 4.86 18.31 15.06
CA THR A 477 5.87 17.24 14.87
C THR A 477 7.19 17.83 14.39
N LEU A 478 7.17 18.71 13.39
CA LEU A 478 8.36 19.41 12.90
C LEU A 478 9.04 20.23 14.01
N LEU A 479 8.26 20.97 14.80
CA LEU A 479 8.77 21.75 15.92
C LEU A 479 9.41 20.87 17.00
N VAL A 480 8.78 19.74 17.35
CA VAL A 480 9.36 18.77 18.28
C VAL A 480 10.67 18.22 17.73
N PHE A 481 10.75 17.86 16.44
CA PHE A 481 12.00 17.42 15.82
C PHE A 481 13.10 18.49 15.86
N ILE A 482 12.75 19.76 15.59
CA ILE A 482 13.70 20.88 15.69
C ILE A 482 14.21 21.03 17.13
N VAL A 483 13.33 20.95 18.13
CA VAL A 483 13.71 21.03 19.55
C VAL A 483 14.61 19.84 19.95
N LEU A 484 14.27 18.62 19.51
CA LEU A 484 15.10 17.42 19.78
C LEU A 484 16.48 17.51 19.10
N PHE A 485 16.56 18.19 17.96
CA PHE A 485 17.82 18.48 17.28
C PHE A 485 18.65 19.52 18.05
N GLN A 486 18.02 20.63 18.45
CA GLN A 486 18.67 21.71 19.22
C GLN A 486 19.14 21.27 20.60
N THR A 487 18.44 20.34 21.24
CA THR A 487 18.78 19.82 22.57
C THR A 487 19.88 18.76 22.54
N SER A 488 20.47 18.47 21.37
CA SER A 488 21.51 17.45 21.17
C SER A 488 21.13 16.04 21.67
N ILE A 489 19.85 15.78 21.93
CA ILE A 489 19.34 14.44 22.27
C ILE A 489 19.48 13.52 21.05
N ILE A 490 19.26 14.06 19.85
CA ILE A 490 19.41 13.34 18.58
C ILE A 490 20.78 13.63 17.92
N SER A 491 21.42 14.77 18.19
CA SER A 491 22.74 15.06 17.65
C SER A 491 23.83 14.67 18.65
N SER A 492 24.56 13.59 18.35
CA SER A 492 25.91 13.47 18.90
C SER A 492 26.74 14.69 18.50
N GLU A 493 27.55 15.19 19.43
CA GLU A 493 28.48 16.31 19.28
C GLU A 493 29.04 16.44 17.84
N ASN A 494 28.97 17.64 17.26
CA ASN A 494 29.53 18.08 15.97
C ASN A 494 28.54 18.38 14.81
N PHE A 495 27.30 18.79 15.09
CA PHE A 495 26.46 19.44 14.08
C PHE A 495 26.01 20.85 14.51
N PHE A 496 26.94 21.71 14.95
CA PHE A 496 26.69 23.16 14.98
C PHE A 496 27.98 23.92 14.65
N PHE A 497 27.88 24.70 13.56
CA PHE A 497 28.69 25.86 13.12
C PHE A 497 30.20 25.72 12.94
#